data_AF-A0A353NQ54-F1
#
_entry.id   AF-A0A353NQ54-F1
#
_cell.length_a   1.000
_cell.length_b   1.000
_cell.length_c   1.000
_cell.angle_alpha   90.00
_cell.angle_beta   90.00
_cell.angle_gamma   90.00
#
_symmetry.space_group_name_H-M   'P 1'
#
loop_
_entity.id
_entity.type
_entity.pdbx_description
1 polymer ?
#
loop_
_entity_poly.entity_id
_entity_poly.type
_entity_poly.pdbx_seq_one_letter_code
_entity_poly.pdbx_strand_id
1 'polypeptide(L)'
;GKIPHQHSFLHGGVTVAPTADKINRALALLDSIKEFVHTCMLPDTEIIANAYQDYFTIGRTPKRLLSFGLFRFGAKNERVLWRSGVLQDSSLKPLQPKLIREEVTSTWLREEPGGELRPDPQKLGAYTWT
;
A
#
# COMPACT_ATOMS: atom_id res chain seq x y z
N GLY A 1 -20.93 -8.47 -3.39
CA GLY A 1 -19.96 -8.76 -2.31
C GLY A 1 -20.23 -7.83 -1.13
N LYS A 2 -19.36 -7.85 -0.12
CA LYS A 2 -19.38 -6.96 1.04
C LYS A 2 -18.01 -6.35 1.28
N ILE A 3 -17.96 -5.30 2.09
CA ILE A 3 -16.73 -4.73 2.65
C ILE A 3 -16.99 -4.43 4.14
N PRO A 4 -16.09 -4.78 5.08
CA PRO A 4 -14.82 -5.50 4.91
C PRO A 4 -14.97 -7.01 4.62
N HIS A 5 -13.84 -7.67 4.31
CA HIS A 5 -13.75 -9.09 3.90
C HIS A 5 -14.61 -9.43 2.68
N GLN A 6 -14.19 -8.94 1.51
CA GLN A 6 -14.87 -9.29 0.28
C GLN A 6 -14.68 -10.78 -0.07
N HIS A 7 -15.70 -11.37 -0.69
CA HIS A 7 -15.67 -12.77 -1.14
C HIS A 7 -15.60 -12.87 -2.68
N SER A 8 -15.24 -11.76 -3.35
CA SER A 8 -15.39 -11.64 -4.79
C SER A 8 -14.12 -11.95 -5.57
N PHE A 9 -12.93 -11.84 -4.97
CA PHE A 9 -11.70 -12.32 -5.58
C PHE A 9 -11.47 -13.80 -5.27
N LEU A 10 -11.30 -14.59 -6.32
CA LEU A 10 -10.88 -15.98 -6.26
C LEU A 10 -9.69 -16.20 -7.20
N HIS A 11 -9.04 -17.36 -7.07
CA HIS A 11 -8.06 -17.78 -8.05
C HIS A 11 -8.72 -17.81 -9.44
N GLY A 12 -8.17 -17.06 -10.40
CA GLY A 12 -8.70 -16.94 -11.75
C GLY A 12 -9.57 -15.69 -12.03
N GLY A 13 -9.91 -14.87 -11.02
CA GLY A 13 -10.57 -13.59 -11.27
C GLY A 13 -11.62 -13.20 -10.23
N VAL A 14 -12.82 -12.86 -10.70
CA VAL A 14 -13.94 -12.38 -9.86
C VAL A 14 -15.15 -13.30 -9.93
N THR A 15 -15.87 -13.46 -8.82
CA THR A 15 -17.04 -14.35 -8.72
C THR A 15 -18.30 -13.84 -9.39
N VAL A 16 -18.37 -12.54 -9.69
CA VAL A 16 -19.56 -11.89 -10.23
C VAL A 16 -19.16 -11.02 -11.40
N ALA A 17 -19.71 -11.33 -12.57
CA ALA A 17 -19.54 -10.51 -13.76
C ALA A 17 -20.17 -9.12 -13.55
N PRO A 18 -19.50 -8.03 -13.98
CA PRO A 18 -20.10 -6.70 -14.01
C PRO A 18 -21.34 -6.68 -14.91
N THR A 19 -22.40 -6.02 -14.46
CA THR A 19 -23.60 -5.74 -15.27
C THR A 19 -23.70 -4.24 -15.53
N ALA A 20 -24.37 -3.83 -16.59
CA ALA A 20 -24.54 -2.40 -16.93
C ALA A 20 -25.12 -1.58 -15.76
N ASP A 21 -26.14 -2.12 -15.08
CA ASP A 21 -26.73 -1.51 -13.89
C ASP A 21 -25.70 -1.30 -12.75
N LYS A 22 -24.92 -2.34 -12.42
CA LYS A 22 -23.88 -2.24 -11.38
C LYS A 22 -22.78 -1.26 -11.76
N ILE A 23 -22.41 -1.20 -13.04
CA ILE A 23 -21.42 -0.24 -13.56
C ILE A 23 -21.96 1.18 -13.43
N ASN A 24 -23.19 1.44 -13.87
CA ASN A 24 -23.81 2.77 -13.78
C ASN A 24 -23.94 3.24 -12.32
N ARG A 25 -24.34 2.34 -11.42
CA ARG A 25 -24.38 2.65 -9.99
C ARG A 25 -22.99 2.96 -9.43
N ALA A 26 -21.96 2.21 -9.83
CA ALA A 26 -20.59 2.47 -9.41
C ALA A 26 -20.09 3.82 -9.92
N LEU A 27 -20.40 4.18 -11.18
CA LEU A 27 -20.03 5.48 -11.76
C LEU A 27 -20.69 6.65 -11.01
N ALA A 28 -21.98 6.56 -10.70
CA ALA A 28 -22.68 7.61 -9.93
C ALA A 28 -22.06 7.82 -8.53
N LEU A 29 -21.69 6.74 -7.85
CA LEU A 29 -20.98 6.81 -6.57
C LEU A 29 -19.57 7.41 -6.73
N LEU A 30 -18.85 7.02 -7.79
CA LEU A 30 -17.53 7.57 -8.09
C LEU A 30 -17.58 9.06 -8.36
N ASP A 31 -18.61 9.55 -9.05
CA ASP A 31 -18.76 10.97 -9.32
C ASP A 31 -18.99 11.77 -8.03
N SER A 32 -19.77 11.22 -7.10
CA SER A 32 -19.94 11.81 -5.76
C SER A 32 -18.62 11.86 -4.97
N ILE A 33 -17.81 10.80 -5.05
CA ILE A 33 -16.49 10.74 -4.39
C ILE A 33 -15.52 11.73 -5.04
N LYS A 34 -15.49 11.81 -6.37
CA LYS A 34 -14.62 12.76 -7.09
C LYS A 34 -14.97 14.20 -6.71
N GLU A 35 -16.26 14.53 -6.66
CA GLU A 35 -16.71 15.86 -6.27
C GLU A 35 -16.22 16.21 -4.87
N PHE A 36 -16.38 15.31 -3.90
CA PHE A 36 -15.83 15.49 -2.55
C PHE A 36 -14.31 15.65 -2.54
N VAL A 37 -13.58 14.85 -3.32
CA VAL A 37 -12.12 14.95 -3.41
C VAL A 37 -11.70 16.32 -3.94
N HIS A 38 -12.35 16.81 -4.98
CA HIS A 38 -11.99 18.07 -5.64
C HIS A 38 -12.46 19.32 -4.90
N THR A 39 -13.63 19.28 -4.27
CA THR A 39 -14.24 20.47 -3.65
C THR A 39 -14.00 20.57 -2.14
N CYS A 40 -13.64 19.47 -1.48
CA CYS A 40 -13.39 19.45 -0.04
C CYS A 40 -12.00 18.92 0.30
N MET A 41 -11.70 17.64 -0.01
CA MET A 41 -10.47 17.00 0.47
C MET A 41 -9.20 17.74 0.03
N LEU A 42 -9.08 18.09 -1.25
CA LEU A 42 -7.90 18.79 -1.76
C LEU A 42 -7.80 20.22 -1.21
N PRO A 43 -8.84 21.09 -1.29
CA PRO A 43 -8.79 22.43 -0.69
C PRO A 43 -8.48 22.41 0.81
N ASP A 44 -9.10 21.52 1.58
CA ASP A 44 -8.86 21.42 3.02
C ASP A 44 -7.43 20.98 3.31
N THR A 45 -6.90 20.04 2.53
CA THR A 45 -5.49 19.62 2.64
C THR A 45 -4.54 20.78 2.33
N GLU A 46 -4.84 21.62 1.35
CA GLU A 46 -4.05 22.82 1.02
C GLU A 46 -4.10 23.85 2.15
N ILE A 47 -5.26 24.07 2.76
CA ILE A 47 -5.40 24.96 3.94
C ILE A 47 -4.55 24.43 5.10
N ILE A 48 -4.61 23.13 5.40
CA ILE A 48 -3.80 22.50 6.45
C ILE A 48 -2.31 22.65 6.13
N ALA A 49 -1.91 22.36 4.89
CA ALA A 49 -0.52 22.50 4.43
C ALA A 49 0.01 23.93 4.59
N ASN A 50 -0.82 24.93 4.31
CA ASN A 50 -0.48 26.34 4.49
C ASN A 50 -0.41 26.76 5.97
N ALA A 51 -1.28 26.19 6.82
CA ALA A 51 -1.29 26.49 8.25
C ALA A 51 -0.09 25.87 9.00
N TYR A 52 0.37 24.70 8.57
CA TYR A 52 1.43 23.92 9.24
C TYR A 52 2.65 23.71 8.33
N GLN A 53 3.22 24.80 7.81
CA GLN A 53 4.37 24.73 6.90
C GLN A 53 5.63 24.12 7.54
N ASP A 54 5.78 24.24 8.86
CA ASP A 54 6.86 23.65 9.64
C ASP A 54 6.88 22.12 9.53
N TYR A 55 5.71 21.48 9.40
CA TYR A 55 5.59 20.01 9.28
C TYR A 55 6.23 19.45 8.00
N PHE A 56 6.52 20.26 6.98
CA PHE A 56 7.30 19.81 5.82
C PHE A 56 8.76 19.49 6.16
N THR A 57 9.25 19.98 7.30
CA THR A 57 10.64 19.77 7.76
C THR A 57 10.77 18.81 8.93
N ILE A 58 9.67 18.56 9.65
CA ILE A 58 9.58 17.65 10.79
C ILE A 58 9.35 16.22 10.28
N GLY A 59 9.93 15.21 10.95
CA GLY A 59 9.70 13.80 10.62
C GLY A 59 10.37 13.32 9.33
N ARG A 60 11.36 14.07 8.82
CA ARG A 60 12.13 13.66 7.63
C ARG A 60 12.85 12.34 7.88
N THR A 61 12.48 11.32 7.14
CA THR A 61 13.15 10.02 7.12
C THR A 61 14.24 9.99 6.05
N PRO A 62 15.16 9.00 6.08
CA PRO A 62 16.02 8.73 4.93
C PRO A 62 15.17 8.58 3.66
N LYS A 63 15.58 9.21 2.55
CA LYS A 63 14.87 9.17 1.27
C LYS A 63 15.03 7.81 0.58
N ARG A 64 14.53 6.77 1.23
CA ARG A 64 14.56 5.37 0.82
C ARG A 64 13.12 4.88 0.73
N LEU A 65 12.58 4.80 -0.49
CA LEU A 65 11.20 4.42 -0.74
C LEU A 65 11.17 3.16 -1.60
N LEU A 66 10.19 2.28 -1.34
CA LEU A 66 9.98 1.02 -2.05
C LEU A 66 8.55 0.99 -2.60
N SER A 67 8.40 0.57 -3.85
CA SER A 67 7.11 0.25 -4.47
C SER A 67 7.19 -1.11 -5.15
N PHE A 68 6.19 -1.97 -4.91
CA PHE A 68 5.98 -3.22 -5.66
C PHE A 68 5.27 -2.99 -6.99
N GLY A 69 4.81 -1.76 -7.24
CA GLY A 69 3.91 -1.43 -8.33
C GLY A 69 2.48 -1.91 -8.06
N LEU A 70 1.50 -1.25 -8.67
CA LEU A 70 0.10 -1.49 -8.40
C LEU A 70 -0.79 -1.06 -9.59
N PHE A 71 -1.94 -1.72 -9.70
CA PHE A 71 -2.90 -1.69 -10.83
C PHE A 71 -2.31 -2.04 -12.20
N ARG A 72 -2.53 -3.29 -12.60
CA ARG A 72 -2.26 -3.77 -13.95
C ARG A 72 -3.55 -3.78 -14.76
N PHE A 73 -3.45 -3.43 -16.05
CA PHE A 73 -4.59 -3.35 -16.95
C PHE A 73 -4.15 -3.56 -18.41
N GLY A 74 -5.12 -3.65 -19.32
CA GLY A 74 -4.90 -4.08 -20.70
C GLY A 74 -5.30 -5.54 -20.91
N ALA A 75 -5.32 -6.00 -22.16
CA ALA A 75 -5.88 -7.31 -22.53
C ALA A 75 -5.13 -8.49 -21.87
N LYS A 76 -3.85 -8.30 -21.52
CA LYS A 76 -2.98 -9.28 -20.86
C LYS A 76 -2.38 -8.73 -19.56
N ASN A 77 -2.99 -7.71 -18.95
CA ASN A 77 -2.45 -6.99 -17.80
C ASN A 77 -1.03 -6.44 -18.04
N GLU A 78 -0.73 -6.06 -19.28
CA GLU A 78 0.59 -5.62 -19.73
C GLU A 78 0.94 -4.19 -19.31
N ARG A 79 -0.07 -3.35 -19.06
CA ARG A 79 0.11 -1.96 -18.61
C ARG A 79 0.06 -1.89 -17.10
N VAL A 80 0.82 -0.97 -16.51
CA VAL A 80 0.87 -0.76 -15.08
C VAL A 80 0.70 0.73 -14.79
N LEU A 81 -0.21 1.07 -13.88
CA LEU A 81 -0.47 2.48 -13.51
C LEU A 81 0.64 3.00 -12.59
N TRP A 82 0.95 2.24 -11.54
CA TRP A 82 2.00 2.58 -10.58
C TRP A 82 3.17 1.61 -10.71
N ARG A 83 4.35 2.14 -11.07
CA ARG A 83 5.54 1.32 -11.34
C ARG A 83 6.17 0.81 -10.03
N SER A 84 6.83 -0.34 -10.13
CA SER A 84 7.70 -0.84 -9.07
C SER A 84 9.06 -0.14 -9.12
N GLY A 85 9.75 -0.11 -7.98
CA GLY A 85 11.10 0.45 -7.89
C GLY A 85 11.54 0.75 -6.46
N VAL A 86 12.83 1.02 -6.32
CA VAL A 86 13.46 1.49 -5.09
C VAL A 86 14.05 2.87 -5.37
N LEU A 87 13.55 3.90 -4.69
CA LEU A 87 14.19 5.21 -4.67
C LEU A 87 15.17 5.24 -3.51
N GLN A 88 16.45 5.46 -3.81
CA GLN A 88 17.49 5.62 -2.79
C GLN A 88 18.48 6.68 -3.26
N ASP A 89 18.77 7.65 -2.40
CA ASP A 89 19.77 8.71 -2.67
C ASP A 89 19.52 9.45 -3.99
N SER A 90 18.23 9.69 -4.30
CA SER A 90 17.74 10.29 -5.57
C SER A 90 17.92 9.43 -6.84
N SER A 91 18.38 8.18 -6.70
CA SER A 91 18.43 7.19 -7.78
C SER A 91 17.24 6.24 -7.69
N LEU A 92 16.49 6.12 -8.78
CA LEU A 92 15.47 5.10 -8.94
C LEU A 92 16.10 3.83 -9.54
N LYS A 93 15.97 2.72 -8.83
CA LYS A 93 16.49 1.41 -9.23
C LYS A 93 15.33 0.41 -9.41
N PRO A 94 15.49 -0.61 -10.28
CA PRO A 94 14.53 -1.70 -10.36
C PRO A 94 14.41 -2.43 -9.01
N LEU A 95 13.20 -2.85 -8.66
CA LEU A 95 12.96 -3.70 -7.51
C LEU A 95 13.59 -5.09 -7.75
N GLN A 96 14.40 -5.55 -6.79
CA GLN A 96 14.97 -6.89 -6.76
C GLN A 96 14.43 -7.67 -5.55
N PRO A 97 13.36 -8.46 -5.69
CA PRO A 97 12.72 -9.14 -4.55
C PRO A 97 13.66 -10.04 -3.74
N LYS A 98 14.68 -10.61 -4.39
CA LYS A 98 15.69 -11.47 -3.75
C LYS A 98 16.54 -10.76 -2.68
N LEU A 99 16.51 -9.42 -2.66
CA LEU A 99 17.23 -8.61 -1.68
C LEU A 99 16.38 -8.25 -0.46
N ILE A 100 15.08 -8.55 -0.47
CA ILE A 100 14.18 -8.32 0.66
C ILE A 100 14.49 -9.35 1.75
N ARG A 101 14.69 -8.89 2.97
CA ARG A 101 14.96 -9.70 4.15
C ARG A 101 14.18 -9.14 5.34
N GLU A 102 13.80 -10.01 6.26
CA GLU A 102 13.16 -9.66 7.51
C GLU A 102 14.17 -9.87 8.64
N GLU A 103 14.38 -8.86 9.47
CA GLU A 103 15.25 -8.97 10.64
C GLU A 103 14.37 -9.04 11.89
N VAL A 104 14.58 -10.06 12.73
CA VAL A 104 13.74 -10.29 13.91
C VAL A 104 14.41 -9.85 15.21
N THR A 105 15.59 -9.23 15.18
CA THR A 105 16.41 -8.91 16.36
C THR A 105 15.61 -8.26 17.50
N SER A 106 14.83 -7.21 17.19
CA SER A 106 14.04 -6.46 18.17
C SER A 106 12.55 -6.83 18.18
N THR A 107 12.16 -7.89 17.48
CA THR A 107 10.78 -8.36 17.43
C THR A 107 10.58 -9.51 18.41
N TRP A 108 9.35 -9.71 18.91
CA TRP A 108 8.96 -10.88 19.71
C TRP A 108 8.83 -12.15 18.88
N LEU A 109 9.75 -12.34 17.92
CA LEU A 109 9.90 -13.52 17.10
C LEU A 109 11.30 -14.10 17.30
N ARG A 110 11.37 -15.43 17.31
CA ARG A 110 12.60 -16.21 17.31
C ARG A 110 12.70 -16.96 16.00
N GLU A 111 13.87 -16.91 15.38
CA GLU A 111 14.18 -17.73 14.21
C GLU A 111 14.73 -19.08 14.68
N GLU A 112 14.05 -20.15 14.27
CA GLU A 112 14.48 -21.52 14.52
C GLU A 112 15.42 -22.02 13.40
N PRO A 113 16.24 -23.06 13.66
CA PRO A 113 17.02 -23.71 12.62
C PRO A 113 16.12 -24.16 11.44
N GLY A 114 16.35 -23.59 10.26
CA GLY A 114 15.50 -23.81 9.08
C GLY A 114 14.67 -22.59 8.65
N GLY A 115 14.75 -21.47 9.38
CA GLY A 115 14.14 -20.18 9.00
C GLY A 115 12.67 -20.05 9.39
N GLU A 116 12.15 -20.94 10.23
CA GLU A 116 10.79 -20.79 10.78
C GLU A 116 10.79 -19.72 11.88
N LEU A 117 9.82 -18.80 11.82
CA LEU A 117 9.63 -17.77 12.85
C LEU A 117 8.58 -18.23 13.87
N ARG A 118 8.96 -18.23 15.15
CA ARG A 118 8.10 -18.57 16.29
C ARG A 118 7.90 -17.37 17.21
N PRO A 119 6.69 -17.15 17.76
CA PRO A 119 6.47 -16.13 18.77
C PRO A 119 7.32 -16.37 20.03
N ASP A 120 7.96 -15.31 20.51
CA ASP A 120 8.70 -15.27 21.77
C ASP A 120 8.46 -13.91 22.46
N PRO A 121 7.31 -13.75 23.16
CA PRO A 121 6.97 -12.51 23.87
C PRO A 121 7.96 -12.14 24.98
N GLN A 122 8.79 -13.09 25.44
CA GLN A 122 9.76 -12.91 26.52
C GLN A 122 11.18 -12.68 26.00
N LYS A 123 11.35 -12.61 24.67
CA LYS A 123 12.65 -12.37 24.05
C LYS A 123 13.26 -11.08 24.58
N LEU A 124 14.42 -11.21 25.20
CA LEU A 124 15.15 -10.09 25.78
C LEU A 124 15.54 -9.09 24.67
N GLY A 125 15.26 -7.81 24.91
CA GLY A 125 15.54 -6.72 23.96
C GLY A 125 14.47 -6.51 22.88
N ALA A 126 13.49 -7.41 22.77
CA ALA A 126 12.37 -7.23 21.85
C ALA A 126 11.31 -6.29 22.43
N TYR A 127 10.69 -5.49 21.56
CA TYR A 127 9.66 -4.53 21.95
C TYR A 127 8.50 -4.40 20.95
N THR A 128 8.46 -5.23 19.90
CA THR A 128 7.45 -5.14 18.84
C THR A 128 7.13 -6.50 18.20
N TRP A 129 5.95 -6.62 17.58
CA TRP A 129 5.57 -7.76 16.73
C TRP A 129 5.92 -7.56 15.25
N THR A 130 6.48 -6.40 14.90
CA THR A 130 6.75 -5.96 13.53
C THR A 130 8.24 -5.76 13.28
#